data_AF-A0A535RDI9-F1
#
_entry.id   AF-A0A535RDI9-F1
#
_cell.length_a   1.000
_cell.length_b   1.000
_cell.length_c   1.000
_cell.angle_alpha   90.00
_cell.angle_beta   90.00
_cell.angle_gamma   90.00
#
_symmetry.space_group_name_H-M   'P 1'
#
loop_
_entity.id
_entity.type
_entity.pdbx_description
1 polymer ?
#
loop_
_entity_poly.entity_id
_entity_poly.type
_entity_poly.pdbx_seq_one_letter_code
_entity_poly.pdbx_strand_id
1 'polypeptide(L)'
;MPTTHPSPGGHFLQLQPDIPIPATCPVNPVYAGSLGKSGLEDVPWIRADPPSSQVTAFLFFVEPNYRQTNTYQPLHTGGRYPDGSRSTKILWILDASNSPDTATITGVKVSSPQETFQQTFSLAGSTTPGANYPSIVNVPTPGCWQIQFNGAASIIFWVTGN
;
A
#
# COMPACT_ATOMS: atom_id res chain seq x y z
N MET A 1 -4.48 7.94 35.84
CA MET A 1 -3.76 6.73 35.43
C MET A 1 -3.19 7.00 34.04
N PRO A 2 -1.89 7.24 33.88
CA PRO A 2 -1.30 7.41 32.56
C PRO A 2 -1.28 6.03 31.89
N THR A 3 -2.06 5.86 30.82
CA THR A 3 -1.94 4.69 29.95
C THR A 3 -0.57 4.74 29.31
N THR A 4 0.28 3.80 29.72
CA THR A 4 1.59 3.54 29.13
C THR A 4 1.42 3.34 27.63
N HIS A 5 1.82 4.35 26.85
CA HIS A 5 2.09 4.15 25.43
C HIS A 5 3.14 3.06 25.30
N PRO A 6 2.88 1.97 24.56
CA PRO A 6 3.92 0.98 24.31
C PRO A 6 5.06 1.66 23.54
N SER A 7 6.26 1.56 24.12
CA SER A 7 7.53 1.98 23.52
C SER A 7 7.85 1.20 22.24
N PRO A 8 8.74 1.74 21.38
CA PRO A 8 8.99 1.24 20.03
C PRO A 8 9.71 -0.11 20.08
N GLY A 9 8.95 -1.19 19.88
CA GLY A 9 9.45 -2.56 19.85
C GLY A 9 8.37 -3.63 19.71
N GLY A 10 7.12 -3.26 19.38
CA GLY A 10 6.01 -4.20 19.28
C GLY A 10 5.97 -4.87 17.91
N HIS A 11 6.02 -6.21 17.88
CA HIS A 11 5.91 -7.03 16.68
C HIS A 11 4.78 -6.54 15.77
N PHE A 12 5.11 -6.15 14.53
CA PHE A 12 4.10 -5.94 13.51
C PHE A 12 3.38 -7.26 13.25
N LEU A 13 2.05 -7.21 13.17
CA LEU A 13 1.27 -8.36 12.74
C LEU A 13 1.36 -8.44 11.22
N GLN A 14 1.93 -9.51 10.68
CA GLN A 14 1.85 -9.78 9.25
C GLN A 14 0.47 -10.36 8.93
N LEU A 15 -0.31 -9.64 8.12
CA LEU A 15 -1.63 -10.06 7.66
C LEU A 15 -1.52 -11.08 6.54
N GLN A 16 -2.48 -12.00 6.48
CA GLN A 16 -2.64 -12.95 5.38
C GLN A 16 -3.65 -12.42 4.37
N PRO A 17 -3.51 -12.71 3.07
CA PRO A 17 -4.58 -12.40 2.13
C PRO A 17 -5.84 -13.23 2.48
N ASP A 18 -7.02 -12.62 2.35
CA ASP A 18 -8.30 -13.31 2.60
C ASP A 18 -8.72 -14.25 1.46
N ILE A 19 -8.04 -14.17 0.32
CA ILE A 19 -8.14 -15.10 -0.79
C ILE A 19 -6.78 -15.74 -1.10
N PRO A 20 -6.75 -16.94 -1.72
CA PRO A 20 -5.50 -17.54 -2.17
C PRO A 20 -4.77 -16.66 -3.20
N ILE A 21 -3.49 -16.39 -2.96
CA ILE A 21 -2.59 -15.75 -3.93
C ILE A 21 -1.70 -16.85 -4.55
N PRO A 22 -1.57 -16.91 -5.90
CA PRO A 22 -0.65 -17.86 -6.54
C PRO A 22 0.79 -17.70 -6.04
N ALA A 23 1.50 -18.80 -5.78
CA ALA A 23 2.90 -18.77 -5.35
C ALA A 23 3.84 -18.09 -6.38
N THR A 24 3.41 -17.99 -7.64
CA THR A 24 4.11 -17.25 -8.70
C THR A 24 4.03 -15.73 -8.55
N CYS A 25 3.21 -15.22 -7.62
CA CYS A 25 3.12 -13.80 -7.31
C CYS A 25 3.77 -13.50 -5.95
N PRO A 26 5.02 -13.02 -5.93
CA PRO A 26 5.74 -12.71 -4.70
C PRO A 26 5.29 -11.36 -4.14
N VAL A 27 4.06 -11.29 -3.61
CA VAL A 27 3.53 -10.07 -3.03
C VAL A 27 4.36 -9.59 -1.85
N ASN A 28 4.52 -8.28 -1.71
CA ASN A 28 5.14 -7.73 -0.51
C ASN A 28 4.25 -8.01 0.72
N PRO A 29 4.83 -8.32 1.88
CA PRO A 29 4.06 -8.54 3.10
C PRO A 29 3.25 -7.30 3.51
N VAL A 30 2.00 -7.53 3.91
CA VAL A 30 1.14 -6.52 4.52
C VAL A 30 1.26 -6.63 6.04
N TYR A 31 1.50 -5.50 6.70
CA TYR A 31 1.65 -5.42 8.14
C TYR A 31 0.54 -4.55 8.76
N ALA A 32 0.15 -4.90 9.98
CA ALA A 32 -0.66 -4.07 10.86
C ALA A 32 0.14 -3.74 12.13
N GLY A 33 -0.13 -2.57 12.69
CA GLY A 33 0.57 -2.03 13.86
C GLY A 33 1.24 -0.68 13.58
N SER A 34 1.53 0.05 14.64
CA SER A 34 2.00 1.43 14.55
C SER A 34 3.44 1.54 14.07
N LEU A 35 3.66 2.37 13.05
CA LEU A 35 4.99 2.87 12.65
C LEU A 35 5.40 4.17 13.36
N GLY A 36 4.66 4.60 14.39
CA GLY A 36 4.85 5.91 15.03
C GLY A 36 4.41 7.08 14.14
N LYS A 37 3.55 6.82 13.15
CA LYS A 37 2.98 7.83 12.25
C LYS A 37 1.57 8.19 12.72
N SER A 38 1.44 9.38 13.33
CA SER A 38 0.18 9.87 13.91
C SER A 38 -0.99 9.80 12.93
N GLY A 39 -2.11 9.19 13.34
CA GLY A 39 -3.32 9.04 12.53
C GLY A 39 -3.31 7.87 11.55
N LEU A 40 -2.26 7.04 11.58
CA LEU A 40 -2.09 5.86 10.71
C LEU A 40 -1.82 4.57 11.50
N GLU A 41 -1.97 4.60 12.83
CA GLU A 41 -1.71 3.49 13.73
C GLU A 41 -2.57 2.25 13.40
N ASP A 42 -3.73 2.51 12.82
CA ASP A 42 -4.79 1.56 12.57
C ASP A 42 -4.93 1.19 11.09
N VAL A 43 -4.04 1.69 10.24
CA VAL A 43 -4.08 1.47 8.79
C VAL A 43 -3.00 0.45 8.41
N PRO A 44 -3.37 -0.72 7.85
CA PRO A 44 -2.39 -1.68 7.35
C PRO A 44 -1.49 -1.08 6.29
N TRP A 45 -0.23 -1.52 6.27
CA TRP A 45 0.79 -0.91 5.45
C TRP A 45 1.75 -1.92 4.84
N ILE A 46 2.40 -1.50 3.76
CA ILE A 46 3.47 -2.23 3.09
C ILE A 46 4.69 -1.31 3.04
N ARG A 47 5.86 -1.86 3.41
CA ARG A 47 7.15 -1.20 3.16
C ARG A 47 7.62 -1.56 1.75
N ALA A 48 7.95 -0.56 0.95
CA ALA A 48 8.44 -0.78 -0.41
C ALA A 48 9.90 -1.24 -0.41
N ASP A 49 10.27 -1.95 -1.49
CA ASP A 49 11.65 -2.37 -1.74
C ASP A 49 12.37 -1.39 -2.67
N PRO A 50 13.67 -1.11 -2.47
CA PRO A 50 14.43 -1.47 -1.26
C PRO A 50 13.98 -0.63 -0.06
N PRO A 51 14.16 -1.11 1.19
CA PRO A 51 13.83 -0.35 2.40
C PRO A 51 14.48 1.04 2.48
N SER A 52 15.65 1.22 1.85
CA SER A 52 16.35 2.50 1.76
C SER A 52 15.60 3.57 0.97
N SER A 53 14.58 3.19 0.19
CA SER A 53 13.71 4.14 -0.52
C SER A 53 12.83 4.96 0.41
N GLN A 54 12.61 4.50 1.65
CA GLN A 54 11.77 5.17 2.64
C GLN A 54 10.33 5.42 2.18
N VAL A 55 9.84 4.58 1.25
CA VAL A 55 8.45 4.60 0.79
C VAL A 55 7.64 3.58 1.56
N THR A 56 6.53 4.03 2.15
CA THR A 56 5.52 3.17 2.79
C THR A 56 4.16 3.40 2.16
N ALA A 57 3.45 2.33 1.81
CA ALA A 57 2.09 2.39 1.27
C ALA A 57 1.08 1.99 2.35
N PHE A 58 0.19 2.90 2.72
CA PHE A 58 -0.90 2.66 3.67
C PHE A 58 -2.19 2.32 2.92
N LEU A 59 -2.76 1.16 3.23
CA LEU A 59 -3.86 0.52 2.50
C LEU A 59 -5.21 0.91 3.13
N PHE A 60 -5.72 2.09 2.78
CA PHE A 60 -6.99 2.62 3.32
C PHE A 60 -8.23 1.81 2.90
N PHE A 61 -8.09 0.86 1.99
CA PHE A 61 -9.16 -0.04 1.57
C PHE A 61 -9.27 -1.30 2.42
N VAL A 62 -8.26 -1.62 3.25
CA VAL A 62 -8.32 -2.78 4.14
C VAL A 62 -9.22 -2.42 5.32
N GLU A 63 -10.26 -3.22 5.52
CA GLU A 63 -11.25 -2.96 6.56
C GLU A 63 -10.72 -3.25 7.96
N PRO A 64 -11.17 -2.52 9.00
CA PRO A 64 -10.72 -2.73 10.39
C PRO A 64 -10.96 -4.14 10.94
N ASN A 65 -11.75 -4.98 10.25
CA ASN A 65 -12.00 -6.38 10.63
C ASN A 65 -10.72 -7.25 10.60
N TYR A 66 -9.64 -6.77 9.97
CA TYR A 66 -8.31 -7.40 10.02
C TYR A 66 -7.85 -7.67 11.46
N ARG A 67 -8.32 -6.89 12.45
CA ARG A 67 -7.95 -7.05 13.87
C ARG A 67 -8.47 -8.35 14.47
N GLN A 68 -9.57 -8.87 13.93
CA GLN A 68 -10.16 -10.13 14.38
C GLN A 68 -9.74 -11.28 13.47
N THR A 69 -9.62 -11.05 12.16
CA THR A 69 -9.35 -12.11 11.18
C THR A 69 -7.87 -12.33 10.91
N ASN A 70 -7.02 -11.35 11.21
CA ASN A 70 -5.61 -11.29 10.77
C ASN A 70 -5.45 -11.39 9.24
N THR A 71 -6.47 -10.96 8.48
CA THR A 71 -6.48 -11.00 7.02
C THR A 71 -6.65 -9.62 6.38
N TYR A 72 -6.28 -9.49 5.10
CA TYR A 72 -6.53 -8.31 4.28
C TYR A 72 -7.12 -8.69 2.92
N GLN A 73 -7.96 -7.82 2.36
CA GLN A 73 -8.50 -7.96 1.00
C GLN A 73 -7.47 -7.47 -0.04
N PRO A 74 -7.27 -8.13 -1.20
CA PRO A 74 -6.42 -7.62 -2.27
C PRO A 74 -6.93 -6.35 -2.96
N LEU A 75 -6.08 -5.77 -3.79
CA LEU A 75 -6.47 -4.69 -4.70
C LEU A 75 -7.42 -5.21 -5.78
N HIS A 76 -8.34 -4.36 -6.22
CA HIS A 76 -9.23 -4.61 -7.35
C HIS A 76 -8.83 -3.80 -8.57
N THR A 77 -9.09 -4.34 -9.76
CA THR A 77 -8.96 -3.61 -11.03
C THR A 77 -9.81 -2.35 -11.04
N GLY A 78 -9.37 -1.31 -11.76
CA GLY A 78 -10.15 -0.08 -11.94
C GLY A 78 -10.33 0.77 -10.67
N GLY A 79 -9.58 0.47 -9.60
CA GLY A 79 -9.49 1.33 -8.42
C GLY A 79 -10.71 1.28 -7.49
N ARG A 80 -11.62 0.32 -7.68
CA ARG A 80 -12.88 0.18 -6.94
C ARG A 80 -13.23 -1.27 -6.76
N TYR A 81 -13.98 -1.56 -5.71
CA TYR A 81 -14.59 -2.88 -5.51
C TYR A 81 -15.79 -3.09 -6.45
N PRO A 82 -16.17 -4.37 -6.72
CA PRO A 82 -17.18 -4.71 -7.73
C PRO A 82 -18.56 -4.11 -7.43
N ASP A 83 -18.90 -3.97 -6.15
CA ASP A 83 -20.16 -3.39 -5.68
C ASP A 83 -20.21 -1.85 -5.77
N GLY A 84 -19.09 -1.21 -6.15
CA GLY A 84 -18.94 0.22 -6.24
C GLY A 84 -18.94 0.95 -4.89
N SER A 85 -19.02 0.24 -3.76
CA SER A 85 -19.20 0.84 -2.43
C SER A 85 -17.94 1.52 -1.92
N ARG A 86 -16.76 1.08 -2.39
CA ARG A 86 -15.45 1.53 -1.89
C ARG A 86 -14.39 1.58 -2.98
N SER A 87 -13.46 2.54 -2.83
CA SER A 87 -12.27 2.67 -3.68
C SER A 87 -11.07 1.99 -3.04
N THR A 88 -10.13 1.52 -3.85
CA THR A 88 -8.88 0.92 -3.36
C THR A 88 -7.83 2.01 -3.09
N LYS A 89 -8.14 2.87 -2.12
CA LYS A 89 -7.29 4.02 -1.77
C LYS A 89 -5.97 3.57 -1.13
N ILE A 90 -4.86 4.08 -1.65
CA ILE A 90 -3.53 3.94 -1.05
C ILE A 90 -2.98 5.33 -0.74
N LEU A 91 -2.52 5.53 0.48
CA LEU A 91 -1.70 6.69 0.84
C LEU A 91 -0.23 6.29 0.78
N TRP A 92 0.53 6.89 -0.13
CA TRP A 92 1.98 6.72 -0.18
C TRP A 92 2.63 7.77 0.69
N ILE A 93 3.55 7.34 1.56
CA ILE A 93 4.36 8.21 2.39
C ILE A 93 5.81 8.04 1.99
N LEU A 94 6.45 9.16 1.67
CA LEU A 94 7.89 9.26 1.42
C LEU A 94 8.53 10.03 2.58
N ASP A 95 9.39 9.38 3.34
CA ASP A 95 10.06 10.00 4.50
C ASP A 95 11.35 10.76 4.11
N ALA A 96 11.58 10.99 2.82
CA ALA A 96 12.75 11.72 2.32
C ALA A 96 12.61 13.25 2.52
N SER A 97 13.73 13.90 2.84
CA SER A 97 13.79 15.34 3.13
C SER A 97 13.41 16.24 1.96
N ASN A 98 13.60 15.77 0.72
CA ASN A 98 13.27 16.51 -0.51
C ASN A 98 12.25 15.70 -1.31
N SER A 99 10.98 16.00 -1.07
CA SER A 99 9.87 15.31 -1.72
C SER A 99 9.31 16.14 -2.88
N PRO A 100 9.10 15.55 -4.06
CA PRO A 100 8.56 16.27 -5.22
C PRO A 100 7.10 16.68 -5.01
N ASP A 101 6.63 17.70 -5.75
CA ASP A 101 5.22 18.14 -5.72
C ASP A 101 4.26 17.08 -6.28
N THR A 102 4.78 16.10 -7.03
CA THR A 102 4.02 14.98 -7.56
C THR A 102 4.77 13.67 -7.39
N ALA A 103 4.02 12.58 -7.29
CA ALA A 103 4.56 11.23 -7.37
C ALA A 103 3.91 10.49 -8.54
N THR A 104 4.73 9.73 -9.27
CA THR A 104 4.30 8.86 -10.35
C THR A 104 4.45 7.41 -9.92
N ILE A 105 3.40 6.62 -10.14
CA ILE A 105 3.49 5.17 -10.09
C ILE A 105 3.47 4.59 -11.50
N THR A 106 4.28 3.55 -11.72
CA THR A 106 4.26 2.75 -12.95
C THR A 106 4.06 1.29 -12.57
N GLY A 107 3.04 0.65 -13.12
CA GLY A 107 2.80 -0.77 -12.92
C GLY A 107 3.22 -1.60 -14.14
N VAL A 108 3.83 -2.75 -13.89
CA VAL A 108 4.14 -3.77 -14.90
C VAL A 108 3.57 -5.11 -14.44
N LYS A 109 2.82 -5.79 -15.31
CA LYS A 109 2.27 -7.10 -14.99
C LYS A 109 3.35 -8.17 -15.09
N VAL A 110 3.56 -8.93 -14.02
CA VAL A 110 4.66 -9.91 -13.93
C VAL A 110 4.57 -10.99 -15.00
N SER A 111 3.37 -11.47 -15.32
CA SER A 111 3.16 -12.50 -16.34
C SER A 111 3.15 -11.97 -17.78
N SER A 112 3.04 -10.66 -17.96
CA SER A 112 2.95 -10.01 -19.28
C SER A 112 3.57 -8.62 -19.20
N PRO A 113 4.91 -8.49 -19.28
CA PRO A 113 5.60 -7.22 -19.06
C PRO A 113 5.26 -6.10 -20.04
N GLN A 114 4.53 -6.40 -21.14
CA GLN A 114 4.00 -5.42 -22.07
C GLN A 114 2.70 -4.76 -21.55
N GLU A 115 2.00 -5.39 -20.60
CA GLU A 115 0.87 -4.79 -19.90
C GLU A 115 1.39 -3.85 -18.80
N THR A 116 1.22 -2.56 -19.04
CA THR A 116 1.70 -1.50 -18.16
C THR A 116 0.60 -0.49 -17.85
N PHE A 117 0.72 0.21 -16.73
CA PHE A 117 -0.05 1.44 -16.47
C PHE A 117 0.82 2.50 -15.81
N GLN A 118 0.39 3.75 -15.86
CA GLN A 118 1.05 4.86 -15.18
C GLN A 118 0.00 5.82 -14.62
N GLN A 119 0.24 6.33 -13.41
CA GLN A 119 -0.58 7.37 -12.79
C GLN A 119 0.30 8.36 -12.04
N THR A 120 -0.13 9.63 -11.98
CA THR A 120 0.54 10.69 -11.24
C THR A 120 -0.42 11.31 -10.23
N PHE A 121 0.06 11.59 -9.02
CA PHE A 121 -0.70 12.16 -7.92
C PHE A 121 0.03 13.36 -7.32
N SER A 122 -0.74 14.34 -6.86
CA SER A 122 -0.19 15.53 -6.21
C SER A 122 0.16 15.28 -4.75
N LEU A 123 1.16 16.01 -4.25
CA LEU A 123 1.48 16.13 -2.84
C LEU A 123 0.29 16.73 -2.08
N ALA A 124 -0.13 16.07 -1.00
CA ALA A 124 -1.20 16.56 -0.11
C ALA A 124 -0.66 17.18 1.20
N GLY A 125 0.61 16.95 1.54
CA GLY A 125 1.26 17.53 2.72
C GLY A 125 2.62 16.87 3.01
N SER A 126 3.54 17.58 3.66
CA SER A 126 4.95 17.17 3.80
C SER A 126 5.57 17.31 5.20
N THR A 127 4.78 17.66 6.22
CA THR A 127 5.31 17.99 7.56
C THR A 127 5.55 16.76 8.43
N THR A 128 4.52 15.96 8.68
CA THR A 128 4.57 14.71 9.47
C THR A 128 3.39 13.84 9.02
N PRO A 129 3.58 12.54 8.72
CA PRO A 129 4.75 11.72 8.99
C PRO A 129 5.81 11.67 7.87
N GLY A 130 5.67 12.50 6.83
CA GLY A 130 6.50 12.55 5.63
C GLY A 130 5.72 13.26 4.52
N ALA A 131 6.16 13.14 3.26
CA ALA A 131 5.37 13.58 2.11
C ALA A 131 4.26 12.60 1.76
N ASN A 132 3.05 13.11 1.62
CA ASN A 132 1.81 12.35 1.49
C ASN A 132 1.28 12.43 0.06
N TYR A 133 1.12 11.29 -0.60
CA TYR A 133 0.52 11.19 -1.93
C TYR A 133 -0.68 10.24 -1.86
N PRO A 134 -1.91 10.75 -1.67
CA PRO A 134 -3.10 9.92 -1.70
C PRO A 134 -3.41 9.51 -3.13
N SER A 135 -3.83 8.25 -3.32
CA SER A 135 -4.11 7.69 -4.64
C SER A 135 -5.30 6.75 -4.63
N ILE A 136 -5.98 6.66 -5.77
CA ILE A 136 -6.78 5.49 -6.17
C ILE A 136 -6.00 4.83 -7.30
N VAL A 137 -5.46 3.63 -7.04
CA VAL A 137 -4.63 2.90 -8.01
C VAL A 137 -5.53 2.14 -8.97
N ASN A 138 -5.48 2.49 -10.25
CA ASN A 138 -6.32 1.94 -11.31
C ASN A 138 -5.53 0.89 -12.09
N VAL A 139 -5.52 -0.34 -11.57
CA VAL A 139 -4.88 -1.46 -12.27
C VAL A 139 -5.80 -1.97 -13.40
N PRO A 140 -5.31 -2.14 -14.65
CA PRO A 140 -6.18 -2.44 -15.79
C PRO A 140 -6.76 -3.87 -15.80
N THR A 141 -5.95 -4.87 -15.43
CA THR A 141 -6.33 -6.29 -15.53
C THR A 141 -5.94 -7.06 -14.27
N PRO A 142 -6.63 -8.16 -13.93
CA PRO A 142 -6.29 -8.98 -12.78
C PRO A 142 -4.92 -9.65 -12.95
N GLY A 143 -4.26 -9.94 -11.83
CA GLY A 143 -3.00 -10.69 -11.79
C GLY A 143 -1.96 -10.10 -10.85
N CYS A 144 -0.72 -10.51 -11.05
CA CYS A 144 0.41 -10.03 -10.26
C CYS A 144 1.05 -8.80 -10.90
N TRP A 145 1.16 -7.71 -10.15
CA TRP A 145 1.65 -6.42 -10.64
C TRP A 145 2.78 -5.90 -9.76
N GLN A 146 3.92 -5.60 -10.38
CA GLN A 146 4.98 -4.82 -9.75
C GLN A 146 4.71 -3.34 -10.00
N ILE A 147 4.45 -2.59 -8.93
CA ILE A 147 4.18 -1.16 -8.96
C ILE A 147 5.41 -0.42 -8.45
N GLN A 148 6.02 0.40 -9.30
CA GLN A 148 7.15 1.25 -8.97
C GLN A 148 6.66 2.64 -8.57
N PHE A 149 7.18 3.19 -7.48
CA PHE A 149 6.97 4.56 -7.03
C PHE A 149 8.18 5.42 -7.39
N ASN A 150 7.99 6.43 -8.23
CA ASN A 150 9.02 7.33 -8.75
C ASN A 150 10.26 6.61 -9.34
N GLY A 151 10.09 5.37 -9.81
CA GLY A 151 11.20 4.52 -10.28
C GLY A 151 12.23 4.13 -9.20
N ALA A 152 12.00 4.50 -7.94
CA ALA A 152 12.97 4.36 -6.84
C ALA A 152 12.60 3.26 -5.84
N ALA A 153 11.30 2.96 -5.71
CA ALA A 153 10.78 1.93 -4.83
C ALA A 153 9.79 1.04 -5.59
N SER A 154 9.59 -0.20 -5.17
CA SER A 154 8.59 -1.08 -5.73
C SER A 154 7.80 -1.86 -4.70
N ILE A 155 6.53 -2.13 -5.02
CA ILE A 155 5.65 -3.02 -4.28
C ILE A 155 4.96 -3.95 -5.28
N ILE A 156 4.95 -5.25 -4.99
CA ILE A 156 4.24 -6.27 -5.76
C ILE A 156 2.90 -6.53 -5.08
N PHE A 157 1.82 -6.37 -5.85
CA PHE A 157 0.45 -6.65 -5.43
C PHE A 157 -0.15 -7.79 -6.24
N TRP A 158 -1.01 -8.57 -5.58
CA TRP A 158 -2.02 -9.36 -6.27
C TRP A 158 -3.27 -8.51 -6.48
N VAL A 159 -3.82 -8.55 -7.69
CA VAL A 159 -4.96 -7.74 -8.10
C VAL A 159 -6.08 -8.65 -8.60
N THR A 160 -7.27 -8.49 -8.04
CA THR A 160 -8.50 -9.18 -8.40
C THR A 160 -9.32 -8.38 -9.40
N GLY A 161 -10.14 -9.08 -10.18
CA GLY A 161 -11.09 -8.43 -11.10
C GLY A 161 -12.31 -7.87 -10.38
N ASN A 162 -12.97 -6.91 -11.02
CA ASN A 162 -14.35 -6.57 -10.73
C ASN A 162 -15.33 -7.46 -11.47
#